data_AF-E7RNG3-F1
#
_entry.id   AF-E7RNG3-F1
#
_cell.length_a   1.000
_cell.length_b   1.000
_cell.length_c   1.000
_cell.angle_alpha   90.00
_cell.angle_beta   90.00
_cell.angle_gamma   90.00
#
_symmetry.space_group_name_H-M   'P 1'
#
loop_
_entity.id
_entity.type
_entity.pdbx_description
1 polymer ?
#
loop_
_entity_poly.entity_id
_entity_poly.type
_entity_poly.pdbx_seq_one_letter_code
_entity_poly.pdbx_strand_id
1 'polypeptide(L)'
;MLLKEFFYFTKSDRKVILFLLVSVTVVSGLFFYVGGDNRTTELTCEDSLAVAHLPLSSGEYEHDHITYRIDGGQKAELFPFDPNTADSTALLKLGLRPWQVRNIYKYRAAGGVYRRPTDFARLYGLTQKQYKAMEPYIHIGADYLPAALLAAKERVPERDTIQYPVKLKANEKLPLNTADTAALRKVPGIGRYYAREIAWYRDRLGGFYRVDQLKEIEGFPEEALAYFTVSGGAIHKLNVNKLTLNQLKRHPYISFYQAKAIADYRRLKGPLTSLNDLKLLKDFTQTDIERLSHYVEY
;
A
#
# COMPACT_ATOMS: atom_id res chain seq x y z
N MET A 1 7.11 -38.81 -30.41
CA MET A 1 5.64 -38.72 -30.59
C MET A 1 4.97 -37.56 -29.81
N LEU A 2 5.65 -36.86 -28.88
CA LEU A 2 5.04 -35.85 -27.98
C LEU A 2 5.01 -34.39 -28.47
N LEU A 3 5.72 -34.03 -29.55
CA LEU A 3 5.83 -32.62 -29.99
C LEU A 3 4.58 -32.10 -30.73
N LYS A 4 3.75 -32.98 -31.29
CA LYS A 4 2.56 -32.58 -32.05
C LYS A 4 1.39 -32.16 -31.13
N GLU A 5 1.31 -32.71 -29.92
CA GLU A 5 0.25 -32.39 -28.95
C GLU A 5 0.48 -31.05 -28.24
N PHE A 6 1.73 -30.57 -28.17
CA PHE A 6 2.07 -29.26 -27.60
C PHE A 6 1.44 -28.08 -28.37
N PHE A 7 1.11 -28.29 -29.66
CA PHE A 7 0.48 -27.28 -30.51
C PHE A 7 -1.05 -27.21 -30.38
N TYR A 8 -1.67 -28.06 -29.57
CA TYR A 8 -3.11 -28.01 -29.27
C TYR A 8 -3.47 -27.25 -27.99
N PHE A 9 -2.48 -26.96 -27.13
CA PHE A 9 -2.71 -26.21 -25.89
C PHE A 9 -2.86 -24.70 -26.12
N THR A 10 -3.63 -24.03 -25.27
CA THR A 10 -3.81 -22.57 -25.32
C THR A 10 -2.48 -21.83 -25.07
N LYS A 11 -2.36 -20.59 -25.56
CA LYS A 11 -1.09 -19.82 -25.43
C LYS A 11 -0.65 -19.60 -23.98
N SER A 12 -1.60 -19.57 -23.04
CA SER A 12 -1.34 -19.51 -21.60
C SER A 12 -0.76 -20.83 -21.08
N ASP A 13 -1.37 -21.97 -21.43
CA ASP A 13 -0.97 -23.29 -20.93
C ASP A 13 0.44 -23.68 -21.39
N ARG A 14 0.81 -23.31 -22.64
CA ARG A 14 2.17 -23.54 -23.15
C ARG A 14 3.24 -22.82 -22.34
N LYS A 15 2.95 -21.62 -21.84
CA LYS A 15 3.87 -20.85 -20.98
C LYS A 15 4.05 -21.52 -19.62
N VAL A 16 2.96 -22.06 -19.06
CA VAL A 16 2.99 -22.79 -17.78
C VAL A 16 3.79 -24.09 -17.90
N ILE A 17 3.57 -24.86 -18.97
CA ILE A 17 4.30 -26.12 -19.19
C ILE A 17 5.79 -25.86 -19.43
N LEU A 18 6.14 -24.83 -20.24
CA LEU A 18 7.53 -24.43 -20.44
C LEU A 18 8.21 -23.99 -19.14
N PHE A 19 7.51 -23.20 -18.32
CA PHE A 19 8.03 -22.77 -17.01
C PHE A 19 8.29 -23.95 -16.08
N LEU A 20 7.37 -24.92 -16.03
CA LEU A 20 7.50 -26.11 -15.19
C LEU A 20 8.69 -26.98 -15.64
N LEU A 21 8.86 -27.19 -16.94
CA LEU A 21 9.97 -27.96 -17.51
C LEU A 21 11.33 -27.31 -17.19
N VAL A 22 11.43 -25.98 -17.33
CA VAL A 22 12.63 -25.23 -16.94
C VAL A 22 12.89 -25.36 -15.44
N SER A 23 11.87 -25.25 -14.60
CA SER A 23 12.05 -25.39 -13.14
C SER A 23 12.60 -26.76 -12.74
N VAL A 24 12.11 -27.85 -13.36
CA VAL A 24 12.60 -29.22 -13.12
C VAL A 24 14.05 -29.38 -13.56
N THR A 25 14.43 -28.82 -14.70
CA THR A 25 15.84 -28.88 -15.16
C THR A 25 16.78 -28.09 -14.25
N VAL A 26 16.34 -26.94 -13.72
CA VAL A 26 17.12 -26.14 -12.75
C VAL A 26 17.28 -26.89 -11.42
N VAL A 27 16.20 -27.50 -10.90
CA VAL A 27 16.26 -28.28 -9.66
C VAL A 27 17.14 -29.52 -9.82
N SER A 28 17.03 -30.22 -10.95
CA SER A 28 17.87 -31.38 -11.26
C SER A 28 19.34 -30.98 -11.42
N GLY A 29 19.62 -29.85 -12.07
CA GLY A 29 20.97 -29.28 -12.19
C GLY A 29 21.54 -28.87 -10.84
N LEU A 30 20.73 -28.30 -9.94
CA LEU A 30 21.13 -27.97 -8.57
C LEU A 30 21.44 -29.24 -7.77
N PHE A 31 20.63 -30.29 -7.91
CA PHE A 31 20.88 -31.59 -7.29
C PHE A 31 22.17 -32.23 -7.77
N PHE A 32 22.50 -32.12 -9.06
CA PHE A 32 23.75 -32.62 -9.61
C PHE A 32 24.95 -31.78 -9.18
N TYR A 33 24.78 -30.46 -9.06
CA TYR A 33 25.85 -29.54 -8.63
C TYR A 33 26.15 -29.64 -7.13
N VAL A 34 25.13 -29.92 -6.31
CA VAL A 34 25.26 -30.10 -4.85
C VAL A 34 25.56 -31.56 -4.46
N GLY A 35 25.13 -32.54 -5.27
CA GLY A 35 25.30 -33.97 -5.02
C GLY A 35 26.64 -34.58 -5.44
N GLY A 36 27.63 -33.75 -5.78
CA GLY A 36 28.96 -34.18 -6.24
C GLY A 36 29.98 -34.55 -5.16
N ASP A 37 29.61 -34.56 -3.88
CA ASP A 37 30.48 -35.05 -2.80
C ASP A 37 29.93 -36.37 -2.26
N ASN A 38 30.29 -37.47 -2.93
CA ASN A 38 30.06 -38.83 -2.44
C ASN A 38 30.98 -39.08 -1.23
N ARG A 39 30.53 -38.66 -0.05
CA ARG A 39 30.94 -39.26 1.21
C ARG A 39 29.85 -40.25 1.64
N THR A 40 30.20 -41.51 1.48
CA THR A 40 29.53 -42.69 2.00
C THR A 40 29.05 -42.48 3.43
N THR A 41 27.74 -42.48 3.63
CA THR A 41 27.12 -42.74 4.94
C THR A 41 27.31 -44.22 5.27
N GLU A 42 28.29 -44.53 6.12
CA GLU A 42 28.28 -45.76 6.91
C GLU A 42 27.40 -45.54 8.14
N LEU A 43 26.30 -46.27 8.20
CA LEU A 43 25.60 -46.60 9.43
C LEU A 43 26.37 -47.74 10.11
N THR A 44 27.01 -47.46 11.24
CA THR A 44 27.49 -48.50 12.16
C THR A 44 27.20 -48.07 13.59
N CYS A 45 26.07 -48.57 14.08
CA CYS A 45 25.89 -48.95 15.47
C CYS A 45 26.74 -50.20 15.73
N GLU A 46 27.71 -50.12 16.64
CA GLU A 46 27.82 -51.11 17.72
C GLU A 46 28.72 -50.63 18.87
N ASP A 47 28.25 -51.04 20.04
CA ASP A 47 28.72 -50.89 21.40
C ASP A 47 30.11 -51.51 21.61
N SER A 48 31.00 -50.91 22.41
CA SER A 48 32.06 -51.65 23.13
C SER A 48 32.87 -50.78 24.11
N LEU A 49 32.66 -51.13 25.38
CA LEU A 49 33.46 -50.82 26.55
C LEU A 49 34.95 -51.20 26.35
N ALA A 50 35.87 -50.24 26.46
CA ALA A 50 37.22 -50.46 26.97
C ALA A 50 37.94 -49.12 27.24
N VAL A 51 38.08 -48.80 28.52
CA VAL A 51 38.98 -47.76 29.03
C VAL A 51 40.41 -48.29 28.94
N ALA A 52 41.28 -47.61 28.19
CA ALA A 52 42.72 -47.78 28.26
C ALA A 52 43.33 -46.51 28.88
N HIS A 53 44.09 -46.70 29.95
CA HIS A 53 44.64 -45.66 30.80
C HIS A 53 45.99 -45.09 30.27
N LEU A 54 46.14 -43.76 30.41
CA LEU A 54 47.38 -42.95 30.64
C LEU A 54 48.36 -42.64 29.47
N PRO A 55 49.15 -41.53 29.53
CA PRO A 55 49.06 -40.31 30.34
C PRO A 55 49.04 -38.99 29.51
N LEU A 56 48.50 -37.93 30.13
CA LEU A 56 48.49 -36.53 29.66
C LEU A 56 49.88 -35.87 29.72
N SER A 57 50.20 -35.03 28.74
CA SER A 57 51.22 -33.98 28.87
C SER A 57 50.86 -32.71 28.09
N SER A 58 50.54 -31.67 28.88
CA SER A 58 50.74 -30.22 28.66
C SER A 58 50.12 -29.52 27.45
N GLY A 59 49.12 -28.69 27.75
CA GLY A 59 48.59 -27.64 26.87
C GLY A 59 47.31 -27.03 27.42
N GLU A 60 47.27 -26.67 28.71
CA GLU A 60 46.10 -26.02 29.33
C GLU A 60 45.89 -24.62 28.72
N TYR A 61 44.92 -24.52 27.82
CA TYR A 61 44.18 -23.28 27.61
C TYR A 61 43.07 -23.23 28.66
N GLU A 62 43.35 -22.53 29.76
CA GLU A 62 42.40 -22.24 30.82
C GLU A 62 41.28 -21.33 30.24
N HIS A 63 40.20 -21.94 29.77
CA HIS A 63 38.93 -21.24 29.60
C HIS A 63 38.36 -21.02 30.99
N ASP A 64 38.67 -19.88 31.62
CA ASP A 64 38.07 -19.47 32.89
C ASP A 64 36.53 -19.43 32.74
N HIS A 65 35.88 -20.48 33.22
CA HIS A 65 34.44 -20.51 33.37
C HIS A 65 34.14 -19.64 34.60
N ILE A 66 33.96 -18.34 34.35
CA ILE A 66 33.51 -17.37 35.35
C ILE A 66 32.15 -17.84 35.89
N THR A 67 32.23 -18.64 36.94
CA THR A 67 31.14 -18.94 37.84
C THR A 67 30.74 -17.63 38.50
N TYR A 68 29.44 -17.33 38.46
CA TYR A 68 28.83 -16.14 39.02
C TYR A 68 28.91 -16.17 40.54
N ARG A 69 30.10 -15.92 41.10
CA ARG A 69 30.23 -15.50 42.50
C ARG A 69 29.47 -14.17 42.64
N ILE A 70 28.41 -14.21 43.44
CA ILE A 70 27.76 -13.04 44.02
C ILE A 70 28.51 -12.80 45.33
N ASP A 71 29.67 -12.14 45.24
CA ASP A 71 30.42 -11.69 46.41
C ASP A 71 30.31 -10.17 46.52
N GLY A 72 29.87 -9.69 47.69
CA GLY A 72 30.37 -8.43 48.25
C GLY A 72 29.65 -7.11 47.92
N GLY A 73 28.42 -6.93 48.43
CA GLY A 73 28.23 -5.95 49.50
C GLY A 73 28.25 -4.43 49.22
N GLN A 74 28.05 -3.93 48.01
CA GLN A 74 27.62 -2.53 47.84
C GLN A 74 26.13 -2.48 47.52
N LYS A 75 25.35 -1.83 48.38
CA LYS A 75 23.94 -1.54 48.09
C LYS A 75 23.92 -0.70 46.82
N ALA A 76 23.37 -1.26 45.74
CA ALA A 76 23.19 -0.54 44.49
C ALA A 76 22.24 0.63 44.77
N GLU A 77 22.75 1.85 44.57
CA GLU A 77 21.96 3.06 44.70
C GLU A 77 21.47 3.44 43.30
N LEU A 78 20.15 3.52 43.13
CA LEU A 78 19.54 3.95 41.87
C LEU A 78 19.44 5.47 41.88
N PHE A 79 20.12 6.11 40.93
CA PHE A 79 20.08 7.56 40.75
C PHE A 79 20.08 7.92 39.27
N PRO A 80 19.55 9.10 38.90
CA PRO A 80 19.57 9.62 37.54
C PRO A 80 20.98 9.63 36.92
N PHE A 81 21.18 8.97 35.78
CA PHE A 81 22.46 8.96 35.09
C PHE A 81 22.29 8.95 33.56
N ASP A 82 23.29 9.50 32.87
CA ASP A 82 23.40 9.40 31.41
C ASP A 82 24.51 8.40 31.05
N PRO A 83 24.19 7.27 30.37
CA PRO A 83 25.19 6.28 30.00
C PRO A 83 26.27 6.81 29.04
N ASN A 84 26.02 7.93 28.33
CA ASN A 84 26.99 8.56 27.43
C ASN A 84 28.02 9.43 28.17
N THR A 85 27.73 9.89 29.39
CA THR A 85 28.58 10.84 30.14
C THR A 85 28.99 10.37 31.53
N ALA A 86 28.28 9.40 32.11
CA ALA A 86 28.54 8.90 33.47
C ALA A 86 29.98 8.42 33.66
N ASP A 87 30.54 8.74 34.83
CA ASP A 87 31.86 8.29 35.26
C ASP A 87 31.82 6.85 35.80
N SER A 88 32.99 6.22 35.83
CA SER A 88 33.25 4.88 36.34
C SER A 88 32.73 4.71 37.77
N THR A 89 32.94 5.71 38.62
CA THR A 89 32.47 5.72 40.01
C THR A 89 30.95 5.70 40.09
N ALA A 90 30.27 6.49 39.26
CA ALA A 90 28.81 6.52 39.16
C ALA A 90 28.25 5.18 38.66
N LEU A 91 28.86 4.61 37.61
CA LEU A 91 28.43 3.34 37.03
C LEU A 91 28.63 2.16 38.01
N LEU A 92 29.69 2.17 38.81
CA LEU A 92 29.92 1.17 39.86
C LEU A 92 28.89 1.30 41.00
N LYS A 93 28.52 2.52 41.40
CA LYS A 93 27.49 2.76 42.43
C LYS A 93 26.10 2.24 42.05
N LEU A 94 25.79 2.19 40.74
CA LEU A 94 24.57 1.56 40.21
C LEU A 94 24.57 0.02 40.33
N GLY A 95 25.67 -0.58 40.81
CA GLY A 95 25.83 -2.02 40.96
C GLY A 95 26.30 -2.74 39.68
N LEU A 96 26.84 -2.00 38.71
CA LEU A 96 27.49 -2.61 37.55
C LEU A 96 28.86 -3.16 37.92
N ARG A 97 29.22 -4.31 37.36
CA ARG A 97 30.54 -4.93 37.58
C ARG A 97 31.63 -4.15 36.83
N PRO A 98 32.90 -4.15 37.30
CA PRO A 98 33.99 -3.42 36.66
C PRO A 98 34.16 -3.72 35.16
N TRP A 99 33.96 -4.98 34.76
CA TRP A 99 34.05 -5.37 33.36
C TRP A 99 32.88 -4.83 32.51
N GLN A 100 31.69 -4.66 33.10
CA GLN A 100 30.53 -4.04 32.43
C GLN A 100 30.80 -2.55 32.20
N VAL A 101 31.35 -1.86 33.19
CA VAL A 101 31.80 -0.46 33.07
C VAL A 101 32.86 -0.31 31.99
N ARG A 102 33.83 -1.24 31.92
CA ARG A 102 34.83 -1.26 30.83
C ARG A 102 34.19 -1.41 29.45
N ASN A 103 33.15 -2.24 29.32
CA ASN A 103 32.45 -2.40 28.06
C ASN A 103 31.69 -1.14 27.64
N ILE A 104 31.10 -0.41 28.59
CA ILE A 104 30.47 0.90 28.33
C ILE A 104 31.51 1.88 27.77
N TYR A 105 32.69 1.96 28.38
CA TYR A 105 33.77 2.82 27.89
C TYR A 105 34.29 2.42 26.51
N LYS A 106 34.45 1.11 26.25
CA LYS A 106 34.81 0.62 24.93
C LYS A 106 33.78 1.02 23.87
N TYR A 107 32.49 0.91 24.19
CA TYR A 107 31.42 1.30 23.30
C TYR A 107 31.45 2.80 23.00
N ARG A 108 31.61 3.65 24.03
CA ARG A 108 31.76 5.11 23.88
C ARG A 108 32.99 5.49 23.06
N ALA A 109 34.15 4.87 23.34
CA ALA A 109 35.40 5.13 22.63
C ALA A 109 35.34 4.71 21.16
N ALA A 110 34.56 3.68 20.83
CA ALA A 110 34.30 3.26 19.45
C ALA A 110 33.30 4.18 18.71
N GLY A 111 32.80 5.25 19.34
CA GLY A 111 31.80 6.16 18.79
C GLY A 111 30.35 5.68 18.95
N GLY A 112 30.13 4.65 19.78
CA GLY A 112 28.80 4.19 20.16
C GLY A 112 28.09 5.20 21.05
N VAL A 113 26.80 5.45 20.77
CA VAL A 113 25.96 6.40 21.49
C VAL A 113 24.64 5.74 21.87
N TYR A 114 24.29 5.83 23.15
CA TYR A 114 22.97 5.44 23.64
C TYR A 114 21.97 6.56 23.33
N ARG A 115 21.00 6.28 22.46
CA ARG A 115 20.00 7.28 22.02
C ARG A 115 18.67 7.12 22.73
N ARG A 116 18.40 5.94 23.27
CA ARG A 116 17.20 5.59 24.04
C ARG A 116 17.58 4.79 25.29
N PRO A 117 16.80 4.86 26.39
CA PRO A 117 17.05 4.02 27.57
C PRO A 117 17.18 2.53 27.22
N THR A 118 16.37 2.06 26.27
CA THR A 118 16.41 0.68 25.74
C THR A 118 17.74 0.27 25.13
N ASP A 119 18.55 1.20 24.64
CA ASP A 119 19.88 0.88 24.09
C ASP A 119 20.83 0.39 25.18
N PHE A 120 20.63 0.83 26.43
CA PHE A 120 21.42 0.39 27.58
C PHE A 120 21.22 -1.10 27.89
N ALA A 121 20.07 -1.68 27.52
CA ALA A 121 19.80 -3.11 27.68
C ALA A 121 20.76 -4.01 26.87
N ARG A 122 21.46 -3.46 25.86
CA ARG A 122 22.45 -4.19 25.05
C ARG A 122 23.77 -4.44 25.78
N LEU A 123 23.95 -3.87 26.97
CA LEU A 123 25.13 -4.09 27.79
C LEU A 123 25.30 -5.57 28.13
N TYR A 124 26.42 -6.17 27.72
CA TYR A 124 26.69 -7.58 27.95
C TYR A 124 26.62 -7.94 29.44
N GLY A 125 25.95 -9.04 29.77
CA GLY A 125 25.70 -9.55 31.13
C GLY A 125 24.80 -8.67 32.01
N LEU A 126 24.06 -7.72 31.44
CA LEU A 126 22.99 -7.02 32.16
C LEU A 126 21.72 -7.89 32.17
N THR A 127 21.21 -8.22 33.36
CA THR A 127 19.96 -9.01 33.46
C THR A 127 18.73 -8.13 33.22
N GLN A 128 17.63 -8.73 32.75
CA GLN A 128 16.37 -8.01 32.54
C GLN A 128 15.86 -7.33 33.83
N LYS A 129 16.02 -7.98 34.99
CA LYS A 129 15.65 -7.43 36.29
C LYS A 129 16.44 -6.16 36.62
N GLN A 130 17.76 -6.18 36.40
CA GLN A 130 18.64 -5.03 36.62
C GLN A 130 18.30 -3.89 35.66
N TYR A 131 18.12 -4.18 34.37
CA TYR A 131 17.73 -3.17 33.39
C TYR A 131 16.43 -2.48 33.79
N LYS A 132 15.38 -3.24 34.11
CA LYS A 132 14.08 -2.68 34.52
C LYS A 132 14.17 -1.81 35.79
N ALA A 133 15.08 -2.15 36.70
CA ALA A 133 15.30 -1.34 37.90
C ALA A 133 16.00 0.00 37.58
N MET A 134 16.91 0.01 36.61
CA MET A 134 17.67 1.20 36.20
C MET A 134 16.94 2.06 35.16
N GLU A 135 16.09 1.48 34.32
CA GLU A 135 15.39 2.15 33.21
C GLU A 135 14.74 3.50 33.58
N PRO A 136 14.04 3.66 34.72
CA PRO A 136 13.43 4.94 35.10
C PRO A 136 14.45 6.05 35.38
N TYR A 137 15.71 5.70 35.64
CA TYR A 137 16.78 6.60 36.02
C TYR A 137 17.76 6.88 34.86
N ILE A 138 17.54 6.29 33.69
CA ILE A 138 18.36 6.55 32.51
C ILE A 138 17.87 7.82 31.83
N HIS A 139 18.63 8.90 31.98
CA HIS A 139 18.37 10.18 31.34
C HIS A 139 19.43 10.44 30.29
N ILE A 140 19.04 10.43 29.02
CA ILE A 140 19.94 10.68 27.90
C ILE A 140 19.86 12.17 27.55
N GLY A 141 21.02 12.84 27.50
CA GLY A 141 21.12 14.24 27.12
C GLY A 141 20.53 14.53 25.74
N ALA A 142 20.01 15.76 25.56
CA ALA A 142 19.33 16.17 24.33
C ALA A 142 20.20 16.03 23.07
N ASP A 143 21.51 16.20 23.20
CA ASP A 143 22.48 16.11 22.11
C ASP A 143 22.58 14.70 21.49
N TYR A 144 22.19 13.67 22.24
CA TYR A 144 22.24 12.28 21.81
C TYR A 144 20.88 11.76 21.32
N LEU A 145 19.83 12.57 21.39
CA LEU A 145 18.50 12.19 20.89
C LEU A 145 18.47 12.16 19.35
N PRO A 146 17.65 11.28 18.74
CA PRO A 146 17.52 11.25 17.28
C PRO A 146 17.01 12.56 16.69
N ALA A 147 17.70 13.10 15.67
CA ALA A 147 17.30 14.33 14.97
C ALA A 147 15.87 14.30 14.39
N ALA A 148 15.34 13.11 14.10
CA ALA A 148 13.95 12.92 13.66
C ALA A 148 12.91 13.47 14.66
N LEU A 149 13.24 13.53 15.96
CA LEU A 149 12.35 14.11 16.97
C LEU A 149 12.21 15.64 16.82
N LEU A 150 13.24 16.33 16.32
CA LEU A 150 13.15 17.76 16.01
C LEU A 150 12.23 17.99 14.80
N ALA A 151 12.37 17.17 13.76
CA ALA A 151 11.54 17.26 12.55
C ALA A 151 10.05 16.95 12.82
N ALA A 152 9.75 16.06 13.76
CA ALA A 152 8.38 15.73 14.14
C ALA A 152 7.66 16.87 14.89
N LYS A 153 8.41 17.72 15.60
CA LYS A 153 7.84 18.88 16.33
C LYS A 153 7.38 20.00 15.40
N GLU A 154 7.95 20.11 14.20
CA GLU A 154 7.64 21.18 13.24
C GLU A 154 6.45 20.90 12.32
N ARG A 155 5.92 19.66 12.26
CA ARG A 155 4.82 19.33 11.32
C ARG A 155 3.84 18.31 11.88
N VAL A 156 2.90 18.79 12.67
CA VAL A 156 1.58 18.16 12.74
C VAL A 156 0.55 19.21 12.35
N PRO A 157 0.20 19.37 11.06
CA PRO A 157 -1.08 19.99 10.76
C PRO A 157 -2.13 19.11 11.45
N GLU A 158 -2.97 19.72 12.27
CA GLU A 158 -4.16 19.08 12.81
C GLU A 158 -4.86 18.36 11.66
N ARG A 159 -4.81 17.03 11.67
CA ARG A 159 -5.61 16.24 10.75
C ARG A 159 -7.03 16.42 11.22
N ASP A 160 -7.75 17.30 10.55
CA ASP A 160 -9.19 17.50 10.68
C ASP A 160 -9.86 16.11 10.73
N THR A 161 -10.38 15.75 11.90
CA THR A 161 -10.67 14.37 12.33
C THR A 161 -11.81 13.70 11.52
N ILE A 162 -12.35 14.37 10.50
CA ILE A 162 -13.43 13.83 9.68
C ILE A 162 -12.84 12.99 8.54
N GLN A 163 -12.44 11.75 8.85
CA GLN A 163 -12.02 10.77 7.83
C GLN A 163 -13.12 10.43 6.82
N TYR A 164 -14.40 10.69 7.15
CA TYR A 164 -15.54 10.36 6.29
C TYR A 164 -16.60 11.46 6.28
N PRO A 165 -17.04 11.92 5.10
CA PRO A 165 -18.10 12.91 5.02
C PRO A 165 -19.40 12.32 5.59
N VAL A 166 -20.09 13.12 6.42
CA VAL A 166 -21.42 12.77 6.95
C VAL A 166 -22.36 12.50 5.78
N LYS A 167 -23.02 11.34 5.82
CA LYS A 167 -23.92 10.88 4.77
C LYS A 167 -25.27 11.60 4.84
N LEU A 168 -25.89 11.79 3.68
CA LEU A 168 -27.23 12.37 3.54
C LEU A 168 -28.28 11.47 4.18
N LYS A 169 -29.32 12.07 4.75
CA LYS A 169 -30.50 11.37 5.27
C LYS A 169 -31.48 11.07 4.13
N ALA A 170 -32.36 10.09 4.31
CA ALA A 170 -33.30 9.62 3.28
C ALA A 170 -34.22 10.73 2.70
N ASN A 171 -34.50 11.79 3.45
CA ASN A 171 -35.37 12.89 3.00
C ASN A 171 -34.60 14.02 2.30
N GLU A 172 -33.27 13.98 2.26
CA GLU A 172 -32.44 14.99 1.64
C GLU A 172 -32.15 14.61 0.18
N LYS A 173 -32.55 15.50 -0.75
CA LYS A 173 -32.28 15.33 -2.17
C LYS A 173 -31.16 16.27 -2.63
N LEU A 174 -30.25 15.73 -3.42
CA LEU A 174 -29.11 16.44 -3.98
C LEU A 174 -29.35 16.74 -5.48
N PRO A 175 -29.21 18.01 -5.92
CA PRO A 175 -29.33 18.36 -7.34
C PRO A 175 -28.15 17.82 -8.16
N LEU A 176 -28.43 16.95 -9.15
CA LEU A 176 -27.40 16.26 -9.94
C LEU A 176 -26.51 17.20 -10.76
N ASN A 177 -27.13 18.19 -11.39
CA ASN A 177 -26.42 19.03 -12.36
C ASN A 177 -25.50 20.06 -11.70
N THR A 178 -25.74 20.41 -10.42
CA THR A 178 -24.94 21.42 -9.70
C THR A 178 -24.06 20.83 -8.60
N ALA A 179 -24.27 19.58 -8.20
CA ALA A 179 -23.51 18.95 -7.14
C ALA A 179 -22.02 18.78 -7.50
N ASP A 180 -21.13 19.17 -6.59
CA ASP A 180 -19.72 18.82 -6.67
C ASP A 180 -19.46 17.38 -6.18
N THR A 181 -18.34 16.81 -6.58
CA THR A 181 -17.85 15.48 -6.18
C THR A 181 -17.82 15.28 -4.67
N ALA A 182 -17.53 16.32 -3.88
CA ALA A 182 -17.61 16.27 -2.43
C ALA A 182 -19.04 16.07 -1.91
N ALA A 183 -20.02 16.74 -2.54
CA ALA A 183 -21.44 16.58 -2.21
C ALA A 183 -21.98 15.22 -2.67
N LEU A 184 -21.59 14.75 -3.86
CA LEU A 184 -21.94 13.42 -4.36
C LEU A 184 -21.47 12.31 -3.42
N ARG A 185 -20.28 12.44 -2.82
CA ARG A 185 -19.76 11.48 -1.82
C ARG A 185 -20.57 11.42 -0.53
N LYS A 186 -21.45 12.39 -0.25
CA LYS A 186 -22.37 12.34 0.90
C LYS A 186 -23.54 11.40 0.64
N VAL A 187 -23.82 11.02 -0.60
CA VAL A 187 -24.89 10.06 -0.90
C VAL A 187 -24.49 8.66 -0.40
N PRO A 188 -25.37 7.92 0.30
CA PRO A 188 -25.17 6.51 0.63
C PRO A 188 -24.93 5.66 -0.64
N GLY A 189 -24.00 4.70 -0.61
CA GLY A 189 -23.62 3.92 -1.79
C GLY A 189 -22.69 4.63 -2.80
N ILE A 190 -22.55 5.96 -2.71
CA ILE A 190 -21.67 6.73 -3.60
C ILE A 190 -20.31 6.99 -2.92
N GLY A 191 -19.28 6.33 -3.45
CA GLY A 191 -17.88 6.51 -3.06
C GLY A 191 -17.13 7.48 -3.97
N ARG A 192 -15.80 7.55 -3.81
CA ARG A 192 -14.91 8.36 -4.66
C ARG A 192 -15.04 8.01 -6.15
N TYR A 193 -15.19 6.72 -6.46
CA TYR A 193 -15.34 6.22 -7.82
C TYR A 193 -16.60 6.77 -8.47
N TYR A 194 -17.78 6.43 -7.95
CA TYR A 194 -19.05 6.89 -8.51
C TYR A 194 -19.19 8.41 -8.52
N ALA A 195 -18.72 9.12 -7.49
CA ALA A 195 -18.74 10.58 -7.51
C ALA A 195 -17.96 11.17 -8.69
N ARG A 196 -16.81 10.58 -9.03
CA ARG A 196 -16.03 10.97 -10.21
C ARG A 196 -16.73 10.57 -11.51
N GLU A 197 -17.25 9.35 -11.60
CA GLU A 197 -17.93 8.88 -12.80
C GLU A 197 -19.20 9.69 -13.10
N ILE A 198 -19.99 10.04 -12.08
CA ILE A 198 -21.16 10.91 -12.22
C ILE A 198 -20.76 12.29 -12.76
N ALA A 199 -19.72 12.91 -12.19
CA ALA A 199 -19.23 14.21 -12.65
C ALA A 199 -18.73 14.13 -14.10
N TRP A 200 -17.92 13.11 -14.41
CA TRP A 200 -17.38 12.92 -15.76
C TRP A 200 -18.47 12.60 -16.79
N TYR A 201 -19.48 11.82 -16.42
CA TYR A 201 -20.62 11.52 -17.27
C TYR A 201 -21.49 12.76 -17.49
N ARG A 202 -21.78 13.52 -16.43
CA ARG A 202 -22.49 14.80 -16.49
C ARG A 202 -21.84 15.76 -17.49
N ASP A 203 -20.53 15.93 -17.40
CA ASP A 203 -19.80 16.90 -18.23
C ASP A 203 -19.78 16.48 -19.71
N ARG A 204 -19.75 15.17 -20.01
CA ARG A 204 -19.85 14.65 -21.39
C ARG A 204 -21.26 14.75 -21.96
N LEU A 205 -22.26 14.54 -21.12
CA LEU A 205 -23.68 14.59 -21.47
C LEU A 205 -24.17 16.05 -21.61
N GLY A 206 -23.50 16.99 -20.93
CA GLY A 206 -23.94 18.39 -20.84
C GLY A 206 -24.95 18.65 -19.71
N GLY A 207 -25.09 17.71 -18.77
CA GLY A 207 -26.10 17.73 -17.70
C GLY A 207 -27.09 16.57 -17.82
N PHE A 208 -27.73 16.18 -16.73
CA PHE A 208 -28.78 15.16 -16.73
C PHE A 208 -30.15 15.81 -16.95
N TYR A 209 -30.99 15.23 -17.83
CA TYR A 209 -32.41 15.59 -17.93
C TYR A 209 -33.31 14.71 -17.05
N ARG A 210 -32.86 13.49 -16.72
CA ARG A 210 -33.56 12.55 -15.82
C ARG A 210 -32.58 11.81 -14.91
N VAL A 211 -33.05 11.48 -13.71
CA VAL A 211 -32.27 10.72 -12.71
C VAL A 211 -31.91 9.32 -13.22
N ASP A 212 -32.79 8.69 -14.02
CA ASP A 212 -32.59 7.34 -14.55
C ASP A 212 -31.35 7.18 -15.41
N GLN A 213 -30.84 8.27 -16.00
CA GLN A 213 -29.60 8.25 -16.81
C GLN A 213 -28.37 7.85 -15.99
N LEU A 214 -28.42 7.93 -14.65
CA LEU A 214 -27.36 7.40 -13.79
C LEU A 214 -27.19 5.89 -13.92
N LYS A 215 -28.25 5.16 -14.29
CA LYS A 215 -28.19 3.70 -14.55
C LYS A 215 -27.37 3.34 -15.78
N GLU A 216 -27.05 4.32 -16.64
CA GLU A 216 -26.18 4.13 -17.79
C GLU A 216 -24.70 4.06 -17.38
N ILE A 217 -24.36 4.46 -16.14
CA ILE A 217 -23.04 4.26 -15.55
C ILE A 217 -22.94 2.80 -15.09
N GLU A 218 -21.90 2.11 -15.54
CA GLU A 218 -21.69 0.69 -15.24
C GLU A 218 -21.61 0.42 -13.73
N GLY A 219 -22.42 -0.54 -13.26
CA GLY A 219 -22.46 -0.96 -11.86
C GLY A 219 -23.09 0.05 -10.89
N PHE A 220 -23.78 1.08 -11.39
CA PHE A 220 -24.34 2.13 -10.53
C PHE A 220 -25.32 1.59 -9.48
N PRO A 221 -25.19 1.98 -8.18
CA PRO A 221 -26.08 1.51 -7.13
C PRO A 221 -27.46 2.16 -7.22
N GLU A 222 -28.49 1.39 -7.58
CA GLU A 222 -29.85 1.91 -7.79
C GLU A 222 -30.48 2.53 -6.53
N GLU A 223 -30.09 2.08 -5.34
CA GLU A 223 -30.53 2.64 -4.05
C GLU A 223 -30.19 4.14 -3.93
N ALA A 224 -29.12 4.59 -4.57
CA ALA A 224 -28.69 5.97 -4.53
C ALA A 224 -29.62 6.91 -5.31
N LEU A 225 -30.45 6.39 -6.23
CA LEU A 225 -31.32 7.19 -7.10
C LEU A 225 -32.34 8.03 -6.30
N ALA A 226 -32.80 7.52 -5.16
CA ALA A 226 -33.77 8.21 -4.30
C ALA A 226 -33.25 9.55 -3.75
N TYR A 227 -31.92 9.69 -3.64
CA TYR A 227 -31.24 10.87 -3.10
C TYR A 227 -30.97 11.94 -4.14
N PHE A 228 -31.33 11.72 -5.40
CA PHE A 228 -31.03 12.65 -6.49
C PHE A 228 -32.27 13.36 -7.01
N THR A 229 -32.08 14.61 -7.43
CA THR A 229 -33.08 15.37 -8.18
C THR A 229 -32.42 16.06 -9.37
N VAL A 230 -33.16 16.21 -10.47
CA VAL A 230 -32.75 17.04 -11.59
C VAL A 230 -33.39 18.41 -11.36
N SER A 231 -32.70 19.29 -10.64
CA SER A 231 -33.18 20.64 -10.35
C SER A 231 -32.01 21.62 -10.36
N GLY A 232 -32.18 22.78 -11.01
CA GLY A 232 -31.25 23.90 -10.87
C GLY A 232 -29.99 23.89 -11.74
N GLY A 233 -29.88 23.03 -12.76
CA GLY A 233 -28.76 23.09 -13.72
C GLY A 233 -29.23 23.09 -15.16
N ALA A 234 -28.77 24.08 -15.94
CA ALA A 234 -29.02 24.17 -17.37
C ALA A 234 -28.32 23.04 -18.11
N ILE A 235 -29.03 22.40 -19.04
CA ILE A 235 -28.44 21.42 -19.94
C ILE A 235 -27.70 22.18 -21.04
N HIS A 236 -26.40 21.92 -21.17
CA HIS A 236 -25.58 22.45 -22.25
C HIS A 236 -25.90 21.71 -23.54
N LYS A 237 -26.58 22.40 -24.45
CA LYS A 237 -26.95 21.85 -25.75
C LYS A 237 -25.78 21.86 -26.72
N LEU A 238 -25.80 20.88 -27.61
CA LEU A 238 -24.82 20.57 -28.62
C LEU A 238 -25.28 21.16 -29.95
N ASN A 239 -24.55 22.15 -30.48
CA ASN A 239 -24.87 22.72 -31.79
C ASN A 239 -24.40 21.81 -32.93
N VAL A 240 -25.33 21.03 -33.50
CA VAL A 240 -24.99 20.01 -34.51
C VAL A 240 -24.50 20.61 -35.83
N ASN A 241 -24.86 21.86 -36.12
CA ASN A 241 -24.48 22.55 -37.35
C ASN A 241 -23.08 23.17 -37.29
N LYS A 242 -22.59 23.50 -36.09
CA LYS A 242 -21.27 24.13 -35.90
C LYS A 242 -20.17 23.14 -35.54
N LEU A 243 -20.48 22.09 -34.80
CA LEU A 243 -19.47 21.20 -34.24
C LEU A 243 -18.83 20.28 -35.29
N THR A 244 -17.57 19.94 -35.06
CA THR A 244 -16.82 18.97 -35.87
C THR A 244 -17.19 17.53 -35.51
N LEU A 245 -16.91 16.58 -36.40
CA LEU A 245 -17.13 15.14 -36.16
C LEU A 245 -16.50 14.68 -34.83
N ASN A 246 -15.26 15.12 -34.55
CA ASN A 246 -14.55 14.76 -33.33
C ASN A 246 -15.16 15.39 -32.07
N GLN A 247 -15.84 16.52 -32.18
CA GLN A 247 -16.56 17.13 -31.07
C GLN A 247 -17.91 16.43 -30.84
N LEU A 248 -18.64 16.11 -31.91
CA LEU A 248 -19.91 15.39 -31.84
C LEU A 248 -19.76 14.03 -31.14
N LYS A 249 -18.74 13.24 -31.51
CA LYS A 249 -18.50 11.90 -30.94
C LYS A 249 -18.11 11.89 -29.45
N ARG A 250 -17.85 13.05 -28.83
CA ARG A 250 -17.57 13.13 -27.39
C ARG A 250 -18.81 12.90 -26.55
N HIS A 251 -19.99 13.16 -27.13
CA HIS A 251 -21.27 13.00 -26.46
C HIS A 251 -21.63 11.51 -26.33
N PRO A 252 -22.10 11.02 -25.16
CA PRO A 252 -22.38 9.60 -24.94
C PRO A 252 -23.40 8.99 -25.92
N TYR A 253 -24.37 9.79 -26.37
CA TYR A 253 -25.42 9.36 -27.31
C TYR A 253 -25.08 9.55 -28.79
N ILE A 254 -23.84 9.92 -29.12
CA ILE A 254 -23.41 10.08 -30.52
C ILE A 254 -22.22 9.17 -30.77
N SER A 255 -22.47 8.06 -31.47
CA SER A 255 -21.41 7.19 -31.97
C SER A 255 -20.59 7.87 -33.08
N PHE A 256 -19.44 7.29 -33.40
CA PHE A 256 -18.64 7.74 -34.55
C PHE A 256 -19.43 7.74 -35.87
N TYR A 257 -20.23 6.70 -36.11
CA TYR A 257 -21.04 6.57 -37.33
C TYR A 257 -22.14 7.63 -37.38
N GLN A 258 -22.81 7.89 -36.25
CA GLN A 258 -23.81 8.95 -36.13
C GLN A 258 -23.20 10.33 -36.34
N ALA A 259 -22.03 10.61 -35.76
CA ALA A 259 -21.32 11.87 -35.98
C ALA A 259 -20.91 12.06 -37.45
N LYS A 260 -20.45 10.98 -38.10
CA LYS A 260 -20.12 10.98 -39.53
C LYS A 260 -21.36 11.23 -40.38
N ALA A 261 -22.47 10.57 -40.08
CA ALA A 261 -23.75 10.74 -40.77
C ALA A 261 -24.28 12.18 -40.66
N ILE A 262 -24.16 12.82 -39.48
CA ILE A 262 -24.51 14.24 -39.29
C ILE A 262 -23.62 15.14 -40.16
N ALA A 263 -22.31 14.91 -40.18
CA ALA A 263 -21.38 15.70 -40.98
C ALA A 263 -21.61 15.53 -42.49
N ASP A 264 -21.86 14.29 -42.95
CA ASP A 264 -22.16 13.99 -44.35
C ASP A 264 -23.51 14.59 -44.76
N TYR A 265 -24.53 14.53 -43.89
CA TYR A 265 -25.83 15.18 -44.12
C TYR A 265 -25.64 16.68 -44.32
N ARG A 266 -24.90 17.34 -43.41
CA ARG A 266 -24.61 18.77 -43.49
C ARG A 266 -23.95 19.19 -44.80
N ARG A 267 -23.02 18.37 -45.30
CA ARG A 267 -22.31 18.63 -46.55
C ARG A 267 -23.22 18.46 -47.77
N LEU A 268 -24.14 17.49 -47.76
CA LEU A 268 -24.94 17.12 -48.93
C LEU A 268 -26.28 17.86 -49.02
N LYS A 269 -26.95 18.09 -47.88
CA LYS A 269 -28.30 18.66 -47.80
C LYS A 269 -28.35 20.04 -47.15
N GLY A 270 -27.25 20.49 -46.54
CA GLY A 270 -27.20 21.76 -45.81
C GLY A 270 -27.46 21.60 -44.31
N PRO A 271 -27.63 22.71 -43.57
CA PRO A 271 -27.77 22.69 -42.12
C PRO A 271 -29.02 21.91 -41.68
N LEU A 272 -28.90 21.20 -40.56
CA LEU A 272 -30.01 20.50 -39.91
C LEU A 272 -30.96 21.51 -39.29
N THR A 273 -32.26 21.35 -39.55
CA THR A 273 -33.32 22.15 -38.91
C THR A 273 -34.13 21.31 -37.92
N SER A 274 -34.13 19.98 -38.09
CA SER A 274 -34.79 19.04 -37.20
C SER A 274 -33.98 17.75 -37.05
N LEU A 275 -34.09 17.11 -35.88
CA LEU A 275 -33.53 15.77 -35.67
C LEU A 275 -34.33 14.71 -36.43
N ASN A 276 -35.58 15.01 -36.81
CA ASN A 276 -36.40 14.11 -37.61
C ASN A 276 -35.79 13.84 -38.99
N ASP A 277 -34.98 14.76 -39.52
CA ASP A 277 -34.26 14.59 -40.79
C ASP A 277 -33.25 13.42 -40.74
N LEU A 278 -32.75 13.11 -39.53
CA LEU A 278 -31.82 12.01 -39.28
C LEU A 278 -32.52 10.67 -39.10
N LYS A 279 -33.85 10.64 -38.86
CA LYS A 279 -34.63 9.41 -38.66
C LYS A 279 -34.63 8.51 -39.90
N LEU A 280 -34.44 9.09 -41.09
CA LEU A 280 -34.34 8.36 -42.35
C LEU A 280 -32.96 7.71 -42.55
N LEU A 281 -31.96 8.06 -41.73
CA LEU A 281 -30.62 7.50 -41.82
C LEU A 281 -30.53 6.21 -41.02
N LYS A 282 -29.85 5.21 -41.61
CA LYS A 282 -29.69 3.86 -41.03
C LYS A 282 -29.03 3.87 -39.65
N ASP A 283 -28.20 4.87 -39.36
CA ASP A 283 -27.38 4.94 -38.15
C ASP A 283 -28.14 5.50 -36.93
N PHE A 284 -29.38 5.94 -37.10
CA PHE A 284 -30.20 6.52 -36.02
C PHE A 284 -31.44 5.67 -35.74
N THR A 285 -31.58 5.22 -34.51
CA THR A 285 -32.82 4.60 -34.03
C THR A 285 -33.77 5.66 -33.49
N GLN A 286 -35.07 5.33 -33.38
CA GLN A 286 -36.06 6.23 -32.77
C GLN A 286 -35.68 6.61 -31.32
N THR A 287 -35.14 5.65 -30.56
CA THR A 287 -34.68 5.88 -29.19
C THR A 287 -33.48 6.82 -29.12
N ASP A 288 -32.58 6.78 -30.10
CA ASP A 288 -31.44 7.70 -30.15
C ASP A 288 -31.90 9.14 -30.40
N ILE A 289 -32.87 9.31 -31.31
CA ILE A 289 -33.45 10.63 -31.63
C ILE A 289 -34.14 11.24 -30.41
N GLU A 290 -34.93 10.44 -29.69
CA GLU A 290 -35.60 10.89 -28.46
C GLU A 290 -34.60 11.33 -27.40
N ARG A 291 -33.56 10.53 -27.15
CA ARG A 291 -32.50 10.89 -26.20
C ARG A 291 -31.75 12.16 -26.62
N LEU A 292 -31.37 12.26 -27.90
CA LEU A 292 -30.64 13.41 -28.44
C LEU A 292 -31.45 14.70 -28.46
N SER A 293 -32.79 14.62 -28.52
CA SER A 293 -33.68 15.79 -28.54
C SER A 293 -33.51 16.71 -27.33
N HIS A 294 -33.11 16.16 -26.19
CA HIS A 294 -32.84 16.93 -24.97
C HIS A 294 -31.50 17.69 -25.00
N TYR A 295 -30.58 17.29 -25.88
CA TYR A 295 -29.19 17.72 -25.88
C TYR A 295 -28.75 18.45 -27.15
N VAL A 296 -29.61 18.62 -28.15
CA VAL A 296 -29.23 19.21 -29.44
C VAL A 296 -29.86 20.59 -29.65
N GLU A 297 -29.12 21.47 -30.30
CA GLU A 297 -29.59 22.72 -30.89
C GLU A 297 -29.07 22.89 -32.33
N TYR A 298 -29.72 23.77 -33.10
CA TYR A 298 -29.44 23.99 -34.53
C TYR A 298 -28.70 25.30 -34.78
#